data_AF-A0A7U9XCX5-F1
#
_entry.id   AF-A0A7U9XCX5-F1
#
_cell.length_a   1.000
_cell.length_b   1.000
_cell.length_c   1.000
_cell.angle_alpha   90.00
_cell.angle_beta   90.00
_cell.angle_gamma   90.00
#
_symmetry.space_group_name_H-M   'P 1'
#
loop_
_entity.id
_entity.type
_entity.pdbx_description
1 polymer ?
#
loop_
_entity_poly.entity_id
_entity_poly.type
_entity_poly.pdbx_seq_one_letter_code
_entity_poly.pdbx_strand_id
1 'polypeptide(L)'
;MRMYIPIFIWQLLLIFVTSEELISGKEILSRFIYPTNYWFVSYMVIVYIAYYLIYKFIYMKYDTKGVKYLLITLLIIFTVLYFMRVDFSRYCMQTYSVYAKILWLFCSVLGLYLRKNINIKCEKRNKKIYQIVLFFCMYGLMKIVMKFAQIHTDLFYIQCFVTIFAILCTVCMFLYLRKADEQLRKIKNIRWIDGIIEMISKSSMELYIVQFFFIDVFADFFFPLNWLLITVTAIMTGYLLHRISNKIMGRVMKRGQG
;
A
#
# COMPACT_ATOMS: atom_id res chain seq x y z
N MET A 1 0.48 -1.54 -20.03
CA MET A 1 0.82 -0.24 -20.64
C MET A 1 0.57 0.96 -19.72
N ARG A 2 -0.61 1.12 -19.08
CA ARG A 2 -0.95 2.33 -18.29
C ARG A 2 0.04 2.68 -17.17
N MET A 3 0.72 1.70 -16.58
CA MET A 3 1.70 1.95 -15.49
C MET A 3 3.13 2.13 -15.96
N TYR A 4 3.49 1.61 -17.14
CA TYR A 4 4.87 1.69 -17.63
C TYR A 4 5.23 3.13 -18.01
N ILE A 5 4.29 3.88 -18.58
CA ILE A 5 4.51 5.27 -19.02
C ILE A 5 4.77 6.23 -17.84
N PRO A 6 3.95 6.25 -16.77
CA PRO A 6 4.25 7.04 -15.58
C PRO A 6 5.59 6.69 -14.93
N ILE A 7 5.93 5.39 -14.82
CA ILE A 7 7.20 4.94 -14.25
C ILE A 7 8.37 5.42 -15.12
N PHE A 8 8.24 5.31 -16.44
CA PHE A 8 9.26 5.76 -17.39
C PHE A 8 9.51 7.28 -17.30
N ILE A 9 8.43 8.07 -17.28
CA ILE A 9 8.52 9.54 -17.15
C ILE A 9 9.16 9.92 -15.82
N TRP A 10 8.74 9.26 -14.73
CA TRP A 10 9.28 9.53 -13.41
C TRP A 10 10.77 9.14 -13.30
N GLN A 11 11.16 8.00 -13.87
CA GLN A 11 12.55 7.57 -13.91
C GLN A 11 13.44 8.55 -14.69
N LEU A 12 12.94 9.09 -15.81
CA LEU A 12 13.62 10.17 -16.53
C LEU A 12 13.79 11.41 -15.65
N LEU A 13 12.73 11.86 -14.99
CA LEU A 13 12.79 13.02 -14.10
C LEU A 13 13.80 12.83 -12.97
N LEU A 14 13.86 11.64 -12.36
CA LEU A 14 14.86 11.32 -11.33
C LEU A 14 16.28 11.37 -11.88
N ILE A 15 16.53 10.83 -13.08
CA ILE A 15 17.86 10.92 -13.71
C ILE A 15 18.26 12.38 -13.92
N PHE A 16 17.33 13.24 -14.36
CA PHE A 16 17.60 14.67 -14.55
C PHE A 16 17.81 15.44 -13.26
N VAL A 17 17.07 15.11 -12.18
CA VAL A 17 17.10 15.85 -10.92
C VAL A 17 18.25 15.41 -10.02
N THR A 18 18.52 14.11 -9.92
CA THR A 18 19.54 13.59 -9.00
C THR A 18 20.94 13.76 -9.58
N SER A 19 21.08 14.05 -10.89
CA SER A 19 22.38 14.24 -11.57
C SER A 19 23.41 13.19 -11.16
N GLU A 20 22.97 11.95 -10.93
CA GLU A 20 23.88 10.85 -10.64
C GLU A 20 24.75 10.69 -11.89
N GLU A 21 26.07 10.73 -11.72
CA GLU A 21 27.01 10.32 -12.76
C GLU A 21 26.67 8.86 -13.11
N LEU A 22 25.93 8.66 -14.20
CA LEU A 22 25.54 7.33 -14.66
C LEU A 22 26.76 6.67 -15.28
N ILE A 23 27.48 5.89 -14.46
CA ILE A 23 28.78 5.30 -14.78
C ILE A 23 28.68 4.25 -15.92
N SER A 24 27.48 3.71 -16.22
CA SER A 24 27.31 2.74 -17.31
C SER A 24 25.92 2.70 -17.94
N GLY A 25 25.84 2.67 -19.28
CA GLY A 25 24.59 2.55 -20.04
C GLY A 25 23.77 1.30 -19.71
N LYS A 26 24.40 0.25 -19.16
CA LYS A 26 23.73 -0.96 -18.68
C LYS A 26 22.88 -0.72 -17.43
N GLU A 27 23.30 0.21 -16.56
CA GLU A 27 22.53 0.60 -15.37
C GLU A 27 21.33 1.47 -15.73
N ILE A 28 21.45 2.28 -16.77
CA ILE A 28 20.33 3.05 -17.31
C ILE A 28 19.27 2.09 -17.87
N LEU A 29 19.69 1.16 -18.73
CA LEU A 29 18.79 0.15 -19.31
C LEU A 29 18.15 -0.74 -18.24
N SER A 30 18.90 -1.15 -17.21
CA SER A 30 18.34 -1.97 -16.14
C SER A 30 17.29 -1.20 -15.32
N ARG A 31 17.49 0.10 -15.03
CA ARG A 31 16.52 0.95 -14.34
C ARG A 31 15.20 1.13 -15.12
N PHE A 32 15.22 1.09 -16.46
CA PHE A 32 14.02 1.20 -17.29
C PHE A 32 13.31 -0.15 -17.57
N ILE A 33 14.07 -1.25 -17.62
CA ILE A 33 13.51 -2.59 -17.86
C ILE A 33 12.95 -3.19 -16.57
N TYR A 34 13.71 -3.07 -15.47
CA TYR A 34 13.33 -3.52 -14.13
C TYR A 34 13.56 -2.37 -13.16
N PRO A 35 12.55 -1.52 -12.93
CA PRO A 35 12.65 -0.48 -11.93
C PRO A 35 12.53 -1.13 -10.54
N THR A 36 13.64 -1.75 -10.11
CA THR A 36 13.81 -2.48 -8.84
C THR A 36 13.51 -1.60 -7.63
N ASN A 37 13.65 -0.28 -7.76
CA ASN A 37 13.33 0.69 -6.73
C ASN A 37 11.82 0.79 -6.42
N TYR A 38 10.93 0.40 -7.34
CA TYR A 38 9.48 0.38 -7.13
C TYR A 38 8.94 -1.03 -6.86
N TRP A 39 9.64 -1.80 -6.02
CA TRP A 39 9.20 -3.14 -5.61
C TRP A 39 7.76 -3.09 -5.05
N PHE A 40 7.40 -2.03 -4.31
CA PHE A 40 6.06 -1.87 -3.73
C PHE A 40 4.98 -1.68 -4.79
N VAL A 41 5.19 -0.80 -5.77
CA VAL A 41 4.23 -0.54 -6.85
C VAL A 41 4.02 -1.80 -7.68
N SER A 42 5.11 -2.46 -8.06
CA SER A 42 5.06 -3.73 -8.80
C SER A 42 4.31 -4.81 -8.04
N TYR A 43 4.56 -4.91 -6.73
CA TYR A 43 3.87 -5.86 -5.87
C TYR A 43 2.37 -5.53 -5.72
N MET A 44 2.01 -4.26 -5.52
CA MET A 44 0.61 -3.83 -5.44
C MET A 44 -0.18 -4.24 -6.68
N VAL A 45 0.40 -4.10 -7.88
CA VAL A 45 -0.21 -4.56 -9.13
C VAL A 45 -0.49 -6.06 -9.13
N ILE A 46 0.50 -6.86 -8.72
CA ILE A 46 0.35 -8.32 -8.62
C ILE A 46 -0.77 -8.67 -7.65
N VAL A 47 -0.82 -8.01 -6.48
CA VAL A 47 -1.88 -8.19 -5.50
C VAL A 47 -3.24 -7.79 -6.06
N TYR A 48 -3.35 -6.70 -6.81
CA TYR A 48 -4.60 -6.30 -7.45
C TYR A 48 -5.10 -7.31 -8.48
N ILE A 49 -4.19 -7.87 -9.29
CA ILE A 49 -4.53 -8.93 -10.25
C ILE A 49 -5.00 -10.17 -9.48
N ALA A 50 -4.24 -10.60 -8.46
CA ALA A 50 -4.60 -11.73 -7.61
C ALA A 50 -5.97 -11.52 -6.94
N TYR A 51 -6.20 -10.33 -6.39
CA TYR A 51 -7.48 -9.94 -5.79
C TYR A 51 -8.63 -10.01 -6.80
N TYR A 52 -8.44 -9.52 -8.03
CA TYR A 52 -9.45 -9.61 -9.08
C TYR A 52 -9.79 -11.06 -9.43
N LEU A 53 -8.77 -11.92 -9.56
CA LEU A 53 -8.95 -13.35 -9.81
C LEU A 53 -9.70 -14.03 -8.65
N ILE A 54 -9.33 -13.74 -7.40
CA ILE A 54 -10.02 -14.23 -6.20
C ILE A 54 -11.49 -13.79 -6.22
N TYR A 55 -11.76 -12.53 -6.55
CA TYR A 55 -13.13 -12.03 -6.63
C TYR A 55 -13.95 -12.78 -7.71
N LYS A 56 -13.38 -12.93 -8.91
CA LYS A 56 -14.06 -13.55 -10.05
C LYS A 56 -14.27 -15.06 -9.88
N PHE A 57 -13.26 -15.79 -9.39
CA PHE A 57 -13.30 -17.26 -9.36
C PHE A 57 -13.74 -17.83 -8.01
N ILE A 58 -13.46 -17.15 -6.91
CA ILE A 58 -13.77 -17.66 -5.57
C ILE A 58 -15.03 -16.99 -5.04
N TYR A 59 -15.06 -15.65 -4.99
CA TYR A 59 -16.19 -14.93 -4.41
C TYR A 59 -17.47 -15.08 -5.26
N MET A 60 -17.43 -14.88 -6.58
CA MET A 60 -18.65 -15.03 -7.40
C MET A 60 -19.22 -16.45 -7.40
N LYS A 61 -18.39 -17.48 -7.17
CA LYS A 61 -18.79 -18.90 -7.24
C LYS A 61 -19.19 -19.48 -5.88
N TYR A 62 -18.50 -19.10 -4.81
CA TYR A 62 -18.62 -19.69 -3.46
C TYR A 62 -18.96 -18.66 -2.38
N ASP A 63 -19.25 -17.42 -2.78
CA ASP A 63 -19.60 -16.28 -1.92
C ASP A 63 -18.61 -16.08 -0.75
N THR A 64 -19.09 -15.65 0.40
CA THR A 64 -18.31 -15.30 1.59
C THR A 64 -17.65 -16.52 2.24
N LYS A 65 -18.24 -17.72 2.08
CA LYS A 65 -17.69 -18.98 2.59
C LYS A 65 -16.38 -19.33 1.87
N GLY A 66 -16.35 -19.23 0.54
CA GLY A 66 -15.12 -19.48 -0.23
C GLY A 66 -13.97 -18.54 0.16
N VAL A 67 -14.28 -17.26 0.36
CA VAL A 67 -13.30 -16.26 0.82
C VAL A 67 -12.79 -16.59 2.24
N LYS A 68 -13.66 -17.06 3.14
CA LYS A 68 -13.26 -17.49 4.49
C LYS A 68 -12.27 -18.66 4.44
N TYR A 69 -12.55 -19.69 3.64
CA TYR A 69 -11.64 -20.82 3.49
C TYR A 69 -10.29 -20.39 2.92
N LEU A 70 -10.29 -19.51 1.91
CA LEU A 70 -9.06 -18.95 1.36
C LEU A 70 -8.23 -18.20 2.42
N LEU A 71 -8.87 -17.40 3.28
CA LEU A 71 -8.18 -16.71 4.37
C LEU A 71 -7.52 -17.68 5.34
N ILE A 72 -8.22 -18.76 5.72
CA ILE A 72 -7.65 -19.81 6.59
C ILE A 72 -6.46 -20.48 5.89
N THR A 73 -6.59 -20.83 4.62
CA THR A 73 -5.50 -21.42 3.84
C THR A 73 -4.29 -20.50 3.76
N LEU A 74 -4.48 -19.21 3.47
CA LEU A 74 -3.39 -18.22 3.43
C LEU A 74 -2.72 -18.05 4.79
N LEU A 75 -3.49 -18.07 5.89
CA LEU A 75 -2.95 -17.98 7.24
C LEU A 75 -2.10 -19.21 7.60
N ILE A 76 -2.55 -20.41 7.22
CA ILE A 76 -1.80 -21.65 7.42
C ILE A 76 -0.50 -21.61 6.61
N ILE A 77 -0.57 -21.28 5.32
CA ILE A 77 0.60 -21.16 4.44
C ILE A 77 1.59 -20.13 5.00
N PHE A 78 1.10 -18.95 5.42
CA PHE A 78 1.92 -17.94 6.07
C PHE A 78 2.63 -18.50 7.30
N THR A 79 1.90 -19.16 8.19
CA THR A 79 2.44 -19.70 9.45
C THR A 79 3.53 -20.74 9.18
N VAL A 80 3.28 -21.67 8.27
CA VAL A 80 4.26 -22.69 7.86
C VAL A 80 5.51 -22.04 7.28
N LEU A 81 5.35 -21.12 6.32
CA LEU A 81 6.50 -20.45 5.70
C LEU A 81 7.25 -19.54 6.67
N TYR A 82 6.55 -18.91 7.60
CA TYR A 82 7.15 -18.10 8.65
C TYR A 82 8.10 -18.97 9.49
N PHE A 83 7.63 -20.09 10.06
CA PHE A 83 8.50 -20.95 10.86
C PHE A 83 9.62 -21.64 10.07
N MET A 84 9.41 -21.93 8.78
CA MET A 84 10.44 -22.58 7.95
C MET A 84 11.54 -21.65 7.44
N ARG A 85 11.24 -20.35 7.26
CA ARG A 85 12.12 -19.41 6.54
C ARG A 85 12.52 -18.19 7.33
N VAL A 86 11.95 -17.97 8.52
CA VAL A 86 12.36 -16.86 9.38
C VAL A 86 13.73 -17.18 9.95
N ASP A 87 14.65 -16.28 9.65
CA ASP A 87 15.93 -16.23 10.31
C ASP A 87 15.73 -15.57 11.68
N PHE A 88 15.80 -16.38 12.73
CA PHE A 88 15.72 -15.91 14.11
C PHE A 88 17.02 -15.27 14.61
N SER A 89 18.03 -15.03 13.75
CA SER A 89 19.26 -14.31 14.12
C SER A 89 19.23 -12.83 13.78
N ARG A 90 18.25 -12.39 12.95
CA ARG A 90 18.12 -11.00 12.50
C ARG A 90 16.65 -10.57 12.42
N TYR A 91 16.37 -9.28 12.62
CA TYR A 91 15.05 -8.73 12.34
C TYR A 91 14.78 -8.75 10.83
N CYS A 92 14.03 -9.75 10.36
CA CYS A 92 13.89 -10.06 8.94
C CYS A 92 12.48 -9.79 8.38
N MET A 93 11.60 -9.10 9.14
CA MET A 93 10.34 -8.56 8.60
C MET A 93 10.55 -7.39 7.62
N GLN A 94 11.60 -7.47 6.80
CA GLN A 94 11.74 -6.67 5.62
C GLN A 94 10.88 -7.30 4.52
N THR A 95 9.82 -6.58 4.16
CA THR A 95 9.43 -6.18 2.81
C THR A 95 9.63 -7.13 1.61
N TYR A 96 10.80 -7.75 1.45
CA TYR A 96 11.13 -8.62 0.31
C TYR A 96 10.79 -10.11 0.53
N SER A 97 10.57 -10.52 1.78
CA SER A 97 10.34 -11.92 2.12
C SER A 97 9.04 -12.48 1.55
N VAL A 98 9.04 -13.77 1.19
CA VAL A 98 7.88 -14.44 0.59
C VAL A 98 6.71 -14.50 1.57
N TYR A 99 6.98 -14.72 2.86
CA TYR A 99 5.93 -14.74 3.88
C TYR A 99 5.30 -13.36 4.11
N ALA A 100 6.06 -12.26 4.03
CA ALA A 100 5.48 -10.90 4.08
C ALA A 100 4.54 -10.63 2.90
N LYS A 101 4.91 -11.10 1.70
CA LYS A 101 4.04 -11.02 0.51
C LYS A 101 2.75 -11.83 0.66
N ILE A 102 2.78 -12.97 1.37
CA ILE A 102 1.57 -13.75 1.63
C ILE A 102 0.69 -13.05 2.67
N LEU A 103 1.30 -12.45 3.70
CA LEU A 103 0.60 -11.66 4.70
C LEU A 103 -0.12 -10.46 4.07
N TRP A 104 0.53 -9.73 3.16
CA TRP A 104 -0.09 -8.60 2.48
C TRP A 104 -1.25 -9.01 1.56
N LEU A 105 -1.12 -10.15 0.88
CA LEU A 105 -2.24 -10.75 0.14
C LEU A 105 -3.39 -11.12 1.09
N PHE A 106 -3.07 -11.75 2.24
CA PHE A 106 -4.04 -12.06 3.29
C PHE A 106 -4.79 -10.81 3.75
N CYS A 107 -4.09 -9.72 4.06
CA CYS A 107 -4.72 -8.44 4.46
C CYS A 107 -5.65 -7.89 3.37
N SER A 108 -5.28 -8.03 2.10
CA SER A 108 -6.08 -7.57 0.96
C SER A 108 -7.38 -8.39 0.82
N VAL A 109 -7.30 -9.71 0.94
CA VAL A 109 -8.48 -10.61 0.93
C VAL A 109 -9.34 -10.41 2.18
N LEU A 110 -8.73 -10.13 3.32
CA LEU A 110 -9.43 -9.84 4.58
C LEU A 110 -10.30 -8.60 4.42
N GLY A 111 -9.80 -7.56 3.75
CA GLY A 111 -10.60 -6.38 3.39
C GLY A 111 -11.86 -6.71 2.59
N LEU A 112 -11.78 -7.62 1.61
CA LEU A 112 -12.96 -8.10 0.87
C LEU A 112 -13.96 -8.81 1.78
N TYR A 113 -13.48 -9.72 2.64
CA TYR A 113 -14.32 -10.46 3.58
C TYR A 113 -15.05 -9.53 4.56
N LEU A 114 -14.32 -8.58 5.16
CA LEU A 114 -14.88 -7.60 6.09
C LEU A 114 -15.90 -6.67 5.41
N ARG A 115 -15.65 -6.27 4.16
CA ARG A 115 -16.58 -5.43 3.37
C ARG A 115 -17.94 -6.10 3.19
N LYS A 116 -17.97 -7.42 3.02
CA LYS A 116 -19.19 -8.17 2.73
C LYS A 116 -19.93 -8.65 3.98
N ASN A 117 -19.21 -9.05 5.03
CA ASN A 117 -19.83 -9.65 6.22
C ASN A 117 -20.20 -8.65 7.32
N ILE A 118 -19.52 -7.50 7.40
CA ILE A 118 -19.82 -6.53 8.45
C ILE A 118 -20.96 -5.63 7.97
N ASN A 119 -22.08 -5.67 8.70
CA ASN A 119 -23.27 -4.86 8.42
C ASN A 119 -23.26 -3.60 9.31
N ILE A 120 -23.40 -2.43 8.70
CA ILE A 120 -23.05 -1.13 9.33
C ILE A 120 -24.13 -0.65 10.33
N LYS A 121 -25.34 -1.19 10.24
CA LYS A 121 -26.51 -0.69 10.97
C LYS A 121 -26.43 -0.80 12.50
N CYS A 122 -25.46 -1.52 13.07
CA CYS A 122 -25.43 -1.81 14.52
C CYS A 122 -24.35 -1.06 15.33
N GLU A 123 -23.64 -0.08 14.76
CA GLU A 123 -22.52 0.56 15.48
C GLU A 123 -22.84 1.96 16.04
N LYS A 124 -23.01 2.04 17.36
CA LYS A 124 -23.20 3.29 18.12
C LYS A 124 -22.00 4.24 17.96
N ARG A 125 -22.28 5.56 17.85
CA ARG A 125 -21.33 6.68 17.68
C ARG A 125 -20.10 6.64 18.62
N ASN A 126 -20.25 6.16 19.85
CA ASN A 126 -19.16 6.08 20.83
C ASN A 126 -18.05 5.09 20.44
N LYS A 127 -18.34 4.05 19.64
CA LYS A 127 -17.32 3.06 19.22
C LYS A 127 -16.25 3.62 18.28
N LYS A 128 -16.46 4.81 17.68
CA LYS A 128 -15.49 5.43 16.75
C LYS A 128 -14.20 5.87 17.46
N ILE A 129 -14.33 6.50 18.63
CA ILE A 129 -13.17 6.99 19.40
C ILE A 129 -12.35 5.79 19.88
N TYR A 130 -13.01 4.74 20.41
CA TYR A 130 -12.34 3.52 20.84
C TYR A 130 -11.58 2.83 19.70
N GLN A 131 -12.11 2.82 18.46
CA GLN A 131 -11.41 2.22 17.31
C GLN A 131 -10.15 2.99 16.91
N ILE A 132 -10.19 4.33 16.95
CA ILE A 132 -9.04 5.18 16.65
C ILE A 132 -7.98 5.02 17.74
N VAL A 133 -8.40 5.10 19.01
CA VAL A 133 -7.50 4.91 20.16
C VAL A 133 -6.87 3.52 20.10
N LEU A 134 -7.66 2.48 19.85
CA LEU A 134 -7.16 1.11 19.71
C LEU A 134 -6.17 0.99 18.55
N PHE A 135 -6.43 1.63 17.41
CA PHE A 135 -5.48 1.66 16.29
C PHE A 135 -4.15 2.30 16.69
N PHE A 136 -4.17 3.49 17.31
CA PHE A 136 -2.94 4.16 17.74
C PHE A 136 -2.22 3.38 18.84
N CYS A 137 -2.95 2.75 19.77
CA CYS A 137 -2.36 1.85 20.77
C CYS A 137 -1.69 0.64 20.11
N MET A 138 -2.36 -0.05 19.19
CA MET A 138 -1.81 -1.21 18.49
C MET A 138 -0.61 -0.83 17.61
N TYR A 139 -0.66 0.32 16.95
CA TYR A 139 0.46 0.85 16.18
C TYR A 139 1.65 1.23 17.06
N GLY A 140 1.39 1.88 18.20
CA GLY A 140 2.40 2.20 19.21
C GLY A 140 3.05 0.94 19.76
N LEU A 141 2.26 -0.07 20.14
CA LEU A 141 2.74 -1.38 20.58
C LEU A 141 3.58 -2.07 19.51
N MET A 142 3.14 -2.06 18.25
CA MET A 142 3.91 -2.59 17.12
C MET A 142 5.27 -1.90 17.02
N LYS A 143 5.32 -0.56 17.11
CA LYS A 143 6.58 0.21 17.03
C LYS A 143 7.51 -0.03 18.21
N ILE A 144 6.95 -0.12 19.42
CA ILE A 144 7.69 -0.48 20.63
C ILE A 144 8.30 -1.86 20.45
N VAL A 145 7.50 -2.86 20.10
CA VAL A 145 7.96 -4.24 19.87
C VAL A 145 9.04 -4.29 18.79
N MET A 146 8.89 -3.56 17.68
CA MET A 146 9.92 -3.48 16.64
C MET A 146 11.23 -2.90 17.17
N LYS A 147 11.17 -1.79 17.92
CA LYS A 147 12.36 -1.14 18.49
C LYS A 147 13.06 -2.05 19.51
N PHE A 148 12.29 -2.71 20.37
CA PHE A 148 12.83 -3.68 21.34
C PHE A 148 13.45 -4.89 20.66
N ALA A 149 12.82 -5.44 19.61
CA ALA A 149 13.35 -6.56 18.83
C ALA A 149 14.60 -6.20 17.99
N GLN A 150 14.81 -4.91 17.70
CA GLN A 150 16.02 -4.42 17.05
C GLN A 150 17.20 -4.24 18.02
N ILE A 151 16.91 -3.84 19.27
CA ILE A 151 17.92 -3.57 20.29
C ILE A 151 18.38 -4.87 20.98
N HIS A 152 17.47 -5.81 21.22
CA HIS A 152 17.77 -7.06 21.92
C HIS A 152 17.70 -8.25 20.96
N THR A 153 18.87 -8.83 20.66
CA THR A 153 19.03 -10.01 19.80
C THR A 153 18.40 -11.28 20.38
N ASP A 154 17.98 -11.30 21.63
CA ASP A 154 17.39 -12.50 22.24
C ASP A 154 15.85 -12.53 22.13
N LEU A 155 15.25 -11.44 21.67
CA LEU A 155 13.79 -11.26 21.62
C LEU A 155 13.19 -11.47 20.22
N PHE A 156 13.87 -12.20 19.34
CA PHE A 156 13.40 -12.46 17.98
C PHE A 156 12.08 -13.23 17.91
N TYR A 157 11.72 -14.01 18.94
CA TYR A 157 10.41 -14.65 19.06
C TYR A 157 9.25 -13.64 19.11
N ILE A 158 9.50 -12.41 19.58
CA ILE A 158 8.48 -11.36 19.67
C ILE A 158 8.11 -10.81 18.27
N GLN A 159 8.90 -11.10 17.23
CA GLN A 159 8.56 -10.73 15.85
C GLN A 159 7.20 -11.26 15.41
N CYS A 160 6.75 -12.43 15.89
CA CYS A 160 5.44 -12.97 15.53
C CYS A 160 4.29 -12.03 15.94
N PHE A 161 4.43 -11.32 17.06
CA PHE A 161 3.43 -10.35 17.51
C PHE A 161 3.32 -9.15 16.56
N VAL A 162 4.40 -8.76 15.87
CA VAL A 162 4.36 -7.69 14.85
C VAL A 162 3.37 -8.03 13.74
N THR A 163 3.32 -9.29 13.29
CA THR A 163 2.33 -9.78 12.32
C THR A 163 0.91 -9.65 12.87
N ILE A 164 0.70 -10.12 14.11
CA ILE A 164 -0.62 -10.09 14.75
C ILE A 164 -1.11 -8.64 14.87
N PHE A 165 -0.25 -7.74 15.34
CA PHE A 165 -0.56 -6.32 15.42
C PHE A 165 -0.82 -5.71 14.03
N ALA A 166 -0.11 -6.12 12.99
CA ALA A 166 -0.36 -5.65 11.62
C ALA A 166 -1.76 -6.07 11.11
N ILE A 167 -2.18 -7.32 11.36
CA ILE A 167 -3.51 -7.81 11.03
C ILE A 167 -4.58 -7.04 11.82
N LEU A 168 -4.40 -6.88 13.14
CA LEU A 168 -5.32 -6.14 13.99
C LEU A 168 -5.44 -4.66 13.58
N CYS A 169 -4.31 -4.02 13.28
CA CYS A 169 -4.27 -2.66 12.74
C CYS A 169 -5.06 -2.57 11.43
N THR A 170 -4.91 -3.56 10.54
CA THR A 170 -5.65 -3.62 9.27
C THR A 170 -7.16 -3.71 9.51
N VAL A 171 -7.61 -4.57 10.43
CA VAL A 171 -9.03 -4.69 10.79
C VAL A 171 -9.57 -3.37 11.35
N CYS A 172 -8.85 -2.76 12.30
CA CYS A 172 -9.25 -1.49 12.91
C CYS A 172 -9.33 -0.36 11.87
N MET A 173 -8.31 -0.27 11.01
CA MET A 173 -8.25 0.72 9.93
C MET A 173 -9.37 0.52 8.93
N PHE A 174 -9.68 -0.72 8.55
CA PHE A 174 -10.80 -1.02 7.65
C PHE A 174 -12.14 -0.57 8.24
N LEU A 175 -12.41 -0.89 9.51
CA LEU A 175 -13.64 -0.46 10.19
C LEU A 175 -13.76 1.07 10.26
N TYR A 176 -12.65 1.74 10.54
CA TYR A 176 -12.59 3.20 10.58
C TYR A 176 -12.85 3.83 9.19
N LEU A 177 -12.09 3.40 8.18
CA LEU A 177 -12.19 3.95 6.81
C LEU A 177 -13.55 3.67 6.18
N ARG A 178 -14.18 2.53 6.47
CA ARG A 178 -15.51 2.23 5.93
C ARG A 178 -16.58 3.19 6.43
N LYS A 179 -16.52 3.59 7.71
CA LYS A 179 -17.40 4.64 8.25
C LYS A 179 -17.04 6.02 7.69
N ALA A 180 -15.75 6.29 7.52
CA ALA A 180 -15.29 7.52 6.87
C ALA A 180 -15.80 7.61 5.43
N ASP A 181 -15.87 6.51 4.68
CA ASP A 181 -16.44 6.46 3.32
C ASP A 181 -17.92 6.89 3.30
N GLU A 182 -18.72 6.47 4.27
CA GLU A 182 -20.12 6.93 4.38
C GLU A 182 -20.23 8.43 4.69
N GLN A 183 -19.33 8.95 5.52
CA GLN A 183 -19.27 10.39 5.83
C GLN A 183 -18.77 11.18 4.61
N LEU A 184 -17.77 10.66 3.89
CA LEU A 184 -17.26 11.21 2.64
C LEU A 184 -18.35 11.29 1.58
N ARG A 185 -19.19 10.25 1.44
CA ARG A 185 -20.34 10.30 0.52
C ARG A 185 -21.33 11.42 0.83
N LYS A 186 -21.51 11.79 2.11
CA LYS A 186 -22.35 12.93 2.50
C LYS A 186 -21.68 14.28 2.19
N ILE A 187 -20.36 14.36 2.35
CA ILE A 187 -19.55 15.57 2.10
C ILE A 187 -19.29 15.78 0.60
N LYS A 188 -19.39 14.71 -0.21
CA LYS A 188 -19.24 14.74 -1.68
C LYS A 188 -20.16 15.76 -2.37
N ASN A 189 -21.23 16.21 -1.70
CA ASN A 189 -22.08 17.28 -2.20
C ASN A 189 -21.37 18.64 -2.32
N ILE A 190 -20.20 18.82 -1.70
CA ILE A 190 -19.36 20.01 -1.84
C ILE A 190 -18.45 19.84 -3.06
N ARG A 191 -18.73 20.61 -4.13
CA ARG A 191 -18.07 20.52 -5.44
C ARG A 191 -16.53 20.55 -5.39
N TRP A 192 -15.95 21.34 -4.48
CA TRP A 192 -14.50 21.49 -4.36
C TRP A 192 -13.85 20.26 -3.73
N ILE A 193 -14.50 19.69 -2.70
CA ILE A 193 -14.00 18.49 -2.01
C ILE A 193 -14.11 17.28 -2.93
N ASP A 194 -15.20 17.16 -3.69
CA ASP A 194 -15.35 16.10 -4.69
C ASP A 194 -14.24 16.14 -5.75
N GLY A 195 -13.91 17.34 -6.25
CA GLY A 195 -12.81 17.53 -7.18
C GLY A 195 -11.46 17.05 -6.63
N ILE A 196 -11.16 17.32 -5.36
CA ILE A 196 -9.93 16.86 -4.70
C ILE A 196 -9.94 15.33 -4.52
N ILE A 197 -11.06 14.75 -4.08
CA ILE A 197 -11.18 13.29 -3.90
C ILE A 197 -11.01 12.58 -5.24
N GLU A 198 -11.64 13.09 -6.30
CA GLU A 198 -11.55 12.54 -7.64
C GLU A 198 -10.11 12.67 -8.19
N MET A 199 -9.46 13.81 -7.94
CA MET A 199 -8.06 14.04 -8.29
C MET A 199 -7.16 12.96 -7.68
N ILE A 200 -7.22 12.80 -6.36
CA ILE A 200 -6.41 11.81 -5.60
C ILE A 200 -6.73 10.39 -6.06
N SER A 201 -8.01 10.07 -6.27
CA SER A 201 -8.44 8.74 -6.70
C SER A 201 -7.85 8.37 -8.07
N LYS A 202 -7.89 9.31 -9.03
CA LYS A 202 -7.37 9.09 -10.39
C LYS A 202 -5.85 8.94 -10.43
N SER A 203 -5.12 9.67 -9.58
CA SER A 203 -3.66 9.64 -9.50
C SER A 203 -3.09 8.70 -8.43
N SER A 204 -3.91 7.83 -7.85
CA SER A 204 -3.52 6.97 -6.72
C SER A 204 -2.32 6.06 -7.02
N MET A 205 -2.16 5.59 -8.26
CA MET A 205 -1.00 4.77 -8.64
C MET A 205 0.26 5.60 -8.77
N GLU A 206 0.17 6.78 -9.39
CA GLU A 206 1.28 7.71 -9.53
C GLU A 206 1.75 8.23 -8.17
N LEU A 207 0.83 8.38 -7.20
CA LEU A 207 1.16 8.72 -5.83
C LEU A 207 2.10 7.68 -5.19
N TYR A 208 1.83 6.39 -5.38
CA TYR A 208 2.71 5.33 -4.86
C TYR A 208 4.10 5.31 -5.49
N ILE A 209 4.24 5.81 -6.72
CA ILE A 209 5.53 5.92 -7.41
C ILE A 209 6.37 7.05 -6.80
N VAL A 210 5.77 8.23 -6.62
CA VAL A 210 6.51 9.44 -6.22
C VAL A 210 6.75 9.56 -4.71
N GLN A 211 5.88 8.96 -3.88
CA GLN A 211 5.91 9.18 -2.42
C GLN A 211 7.23 8.78 -1.77
N PHE A 212 7.90 7.71 -2.24
CA PHE A 212 9.13 7.22 -1.61
C PHE A 212 10.28 8.21 -1.77
N PHE A 213 10.39 8.83 -2.94
CA PHE A 213 11.38 9.89 -3.17
C PHE A 213 11.20 11.06 -2.19
N PHE A 214 9.97 11.53 -2.00
CA PHE A 214 9.71 12.63 -1.07
C PHE A 214 9.87 12.24 0.40
N ILE A 215 9.62 10.97 0.75
CA ILE A 215 9.92 10.46 2.09
C ILE A 215 11.40 10.62 2.38
N ASP A 216 12.28 10.26 1.43
CA ASP A 216 13.72 10.36 1.62
C ASP A 216 14.18 11.82 1.65
N VAL A 217 13.66 12.68 0.75
CA VAL A 217 14.01 14.12 0.70
C VAL A 217 13.61 14.89 1.95
N PHE A 218 12.44 14.58 2.52
CA PHE A 218 11.92 15.29 3.69
C PHE A 218 12.09 14.52 5.01
N ALA A 219 12.87 13.43 5.01
CA ALA A 219 13.07 12.58 6.19
C ALA A 219 13.62 13.35 7.39
N ASP A 220 14.54 14.28 7.14
CA ASP A 220 15.27 15.03 8.18
C ASP A 220 14.44 16.15 8.82
N PHE A 221 13.28 16.48 8.27
CA PHE A 221 12.41 17.50 8.86
C PHE A 221 11.71 16.99 10.12
N PHE A 222 11.38 17.90 11.04
CA PHE A 222 10.69 17.56 12.28
C PHE A 222 9.23 17.16 12.04
N PHE A 223 8.71 16.21 12.83
CA PHE A 223 7.31 15.81 12.80
C PHE A 223 6.42 16.83 13.54
N PRO A 224 5.30 17.32 12.98
CA PRO A 224 4.56 16.78 11.83
C PRO A 224 4.82 17.48 10.49
N LEU A 225 5.76 18.44 10.45
CA LEU A 225 6.04 19.21 9.25
C LEU A 225 6.53 18.32 8.11
N ASN A 226 7.42 17.37 8.39
CA ASN A 226 7.87 16.37 7.42
C ASN A 226 6.70 15.63 6.76
N TRP A 227 5.77 15.12 7.56
CA TRP A 227 4.61 14.37 7.10
C TRP A 227 3.70 15.21 6.21
N LEU A 228 3.48 16.48 6.57
CA LEU A 228 2.68 17.40 5.78
C LEU A 228 3.35 17.70 4.44
N LEU A 229 4.66 18.00 4.45
CA LEU A 229 5.44 18.27 3.23
C LEU A 229 5.42 17.06 2.29
N ILE A 230 5.70 15.85 2.81
CA ILE A 230 5.65 14.60 2.05
C ILE A 230 4.27 14.43 1.42
N THR A 231 3.21 14.61 2.19
CA THR A 231 1.83 14.37 1.72
C THR A 231 1.44 15.36 0.61
N VAL A 232 1.68 16.65 0.81
CA VAL A 232 1.29 17.69 -0.16
C VAL A 232 2.11 17.57 -1.45
N THR A 233 3.43 17.41 -1.34
CA THR A 233 4.32 17.28 -2.50
C THR A 233 4.07 16.00 -3.28
N ALA A 234 3.81 14.88 -2.59
CA ALA A 234 3.41 13.64 -3.25
C ALA A 234 2.09 13.80 -4.01
N ILE A 235 1.05 14.38 -3.38
CA ILE A 235 -0.26 14.63 -4.02
C ILE A 235 -0.11 15.45 -5.29
N MET A 236 0.58 16.59 -5.20
CA MET A 236 0.76 17.50 -6.33
C MET A 236 1.57 16.86 -7.46
N THR A 237 2.68 16.20 -7.13
CA THR A 237 3.57 15.59 -8.12
C THR A 237 2.93 14.37 -8.77
N GLY A 238 2.25 13.52 -7.99
CA GLY A 238 1.53 12.36 -8.50
C GLY A 238 0.41 12.75 -9.47
N TYR A 239 -0.32 13.83 -9.16
CA TYR A 239 -1.34 14.34 -10.06
C TYR A 239 -0.76 14.95 -11.35
N LEU A 240 0.35 15.69 -11.24
CA LEU A 240 1.03 16.23 -12.42
C LEU A 240 1.54 15.09 -13.34
N LEU A 241 2.17 14.07 -12.75
CA LEU A 241 2.62 12.88 -13.45
C LEU A 241 1.46 12.16 -14.15
N HIS A 242 0.31 12.04 -13.48
CA HIS A 242 -0.89 11.45 -14.06
C HIS A 242 -1.39 12.23 -15.28
N ARG A 243 -1.44 13.58 -15.19
CA ARG A 243 -1.86 14.45 -16.30
C ARG A 243 -0.92 14.33 -17.50
N ILE A 244 0.39 14.35 -17.28
CA ILE A 244 1.40 14.23 -18.33
C ILE A 244 1.30 12.84 -18.99
N SER A 245 1.25 11.78 -18.18
CA SER A 245 1.18 10.40 -18.66
C SER A 245 -0.06 10.15 -19.53
N ASN A 246 -1.23 10.62 -19.09
CA ASN A 246 -2.47 10.48 -19.87
C ASN A 246 -2.42 11.26 -21.19
N LYS A 247 -1.81 12.45 -21.20
CA LYS A 247 -1.67 13.26 -22.42
C LYS A 247 -0.76 12.56 -23.45
N ILE A 248 0.31 11.93 -22.98
CA ILE A 248 1.22 11.15 -23.84
C ILE A 248 0.52 9.90 -24.36
N MET A 249 -0.13 9.12 -23.49
CA MET A 249 -0.91 7.94 -23.90
C MET A 249 -1.97 8.28 -24.96
N GLY A 250 -2.73 9.35 -24.75
CA GLY A 250 -3.74 9.79 -25.71
C GLY A 250 -3.18 10.16 -27.08
N ARG A 251 -1.95 10.67 -27.14
CA ARG A 251 -1.25 10.96 -28.41
C ARG A 251 -0.71 9.70 -29.08
N VAL A 252 -0.17 8.77 -28.31
CA VAL A 252 0.35 7.49 -28.83
C VAL A 252 -0.78 6.64 -29.41
N MET A 253 -1.92 6.55 -28.71
CA MET A 253 -3.08 5.77 -29.18
C MET A 253 -3.72 6.37 -30.44
N LYS A 254 -3.76 7.71 -30.58
CA LYS A 254 -4.24 8.38 -31.80
C LYS A 254 -3.34 8.19 -33.02
N ARG A 255 -2.05 7.97 -32.82
CA ARG A 255 -1.09 7.73 -33.92
C ARG A 255 -1.02 6.27 -34.38
N GLY A 256 -1.56 5.32 -33.61
CA GLY A 256 -1.61 3.91 -34.01
C GLY A 256 -2.90 3.49 -34.74
N GLN A 257 -3.80 4.44 -35.01
CA GLN A 257 -5.07 4.22 -35.73
C GLN A 257 -5.13 4.97 -37.07
N GLY A 258 -4.03 5.59 -37.50
CA GLY A 258 -3.86 6.19 -38.83
C GLY A 258 -2.68 5.54 -39.53
#